data_AF-A0A2V5T5W8-F1
#
_entry.id   AF-A0A2V5T5W8-F1
#
_cell.length_a   1.000
_cell.length_b   1.000
_cell.length_c   1.000
_cell.angle_alpha   90.00
_cell.angle_beta   90.00
_cell.angle_gamma   90.00
#
_symmetry.space_group_name_H-M   'P 1'
#
loop_
_entity.id
_entity.type
_entity.pdbx_description
1 polymer ?
#
loop_
_entity_poly.entity_id
_entity_poly.type
_entity_poly.pdbx_seq_one_letter_code
_entity_poly.pdbx_strand_id
1 'polypeptide(L)'
;MANFFPRWTNWLPLKLVICGILAVCGLTAATWYYVTPKYTRVRYEPIQPVPFPHDVHVSQLGMDCRYCHSFVDMAAHSNLPTTQTCMNCHTQVQKDNPKLEPVRVSWKTGNPVEWVQIHRTPDYVFYNHSAHVNRGISCFSCHGPVNHMPVVYHAKPHSMAWCLECHRHPENFLRPEDQVFNLDWKPDDVKPADFVAKYGQPQNAGEDLSKKKRLTQTEIGQTLKERWNIDPPTNCQGCHR
;
A
#
# COMPACT_ATOMS: atom_id res chain seq x y z
N MET A 1 14.07 57.76 44.46
CA MET A 1 14.69 56.82 43.51
C MET A 1 13.76 56.66 42.33
N ALA A 2 14.18 57.08 41.13
CA ALA A 2 13.37 56.89 39.93
C ALA A 2 13.30 55.40 39.61
N ASN A 3 12.08 54.85 39.44
CA ASN A 3 11.93 53.49 38.94
C ASN A 3 12.49 53.43 37.51
N PHE A 4 13.62 52.76 37.33
CA PHE A 4 14.25 52.58 36.02
C PHE A 4 13.39 51.77 35.05
N PHE A 5 12.53 50.88 35.57
CA PHE A 5 11.62 50.07 34.78
C PHE A 5 10.15 50.33 35.15
N PRO A 6 9.25 50.51 34.17
CA PRO A 6 7.82 50.58 34.43
C PRO A 6 7.29 49.27 35.04
N ARG A 7 6.23 49.33 35.86
CA ARG A 7 5.62 48.16 36.55
C ARG A 7 5.19 47.02 35.61
N TRP A 8 4.89 47.32 34.34
CA TRP A 8 4.53 46.29 33.35
C TRP A 8 5.70 45.34 33.02
N THR A 9 6.95 45.75 33.28
CA THR A 9 8.15 44.95 33.02
C THR A 9 8.21 43.69 33.89
N ASN A 10 7.60 43.68 35.09
CA ASN A 10 7.52 42.49 35.94
C ASN A 10 6.75 41.33 35.29
N TRP A 11 5.81 41.64 34.38
CA TRP A 11 5.05 40.64 33.62
C TRP A 11 5.77 40.18 32.35
N LEU A 12 6.79 40.90 31.89
CA LEU A 12 7.48 40.60 30.64
C LEU A 12 8.21 39.24 30.66
N PRO A 13 8.99 38.88 31.71
CA PRO A 13 9.61 37.55 31.79
C PRO A 13 8.58 36.42 31.76
N LEU A 14 7.47 36.56 32.48
CA LEU A 14 6.40 35.55 32.49
C LEU A 14 5.77 35.38 31.11
N LYS A 15 5.46 36.48 30.42
CA LYS A 15 4.93 36.45 29.03
C LYS A 15 5.92 35.80 28.07
N LEU A 16 7.21 36.13 28.17
CA LEU A 16 8.25 35.54 27.33
C LEU A 16 8.41 34.04 27.59
N VAL A 17 8.36 33.59 28.85
CA VAL A 17 8.40 32.16 29.19
C VAL A 17 7.18 31.44 28.63
N ILE A 18 5.96 31.97 28.80
CA ILE A 18 4.74 31.36 28.27
C ILE A 18 4.78 31.30 26.74
N CYS A 19 5.10 32.42 26.07
CA CYS A 19 5.22 32.45 24.61
C CYS A 19 6.31 31.49 24.10
N GLY A 20 7.44 31.41 24.80
CA GLY A 20 8.53 30.48 24.50
C GLY A 20 8.09 29.02 24.60
N ILE A 21 7.41 28.65 25.69
CA ILE A 21 6.87 27.30 25.87
C ILE A 21 5.86 26.98 24.77
N LEU A 22 4.91 27.88 24.50
CA LEU A 22 3.91 27.68 23.44
C LEU A 22 4.55 27.53 22.06
N ALA A 23 5.57 28.33 21.75
CA ALA A 23 6.30 28.24 20.49
C ALA A 23 7.05 26.90 20.35
N VAL A 24 7.75 26.46 21.41
CA VAL A 24 8.49 25.19 21.41
C VAL A 24 7.53 24.00 21.33
N CYS A 25 6.46 23.98 22.12
CA CYS A 25 5.45 22.93 22.07
C CYS A 25 4.76 22.90 20.70
N GLY A 26 4.41 24.07 20.16
CA GLY A 26 3.80 24.19 18.83
C GLY A 26 4.72 23.67 17.72
N LEU A 27 6.00 24.07 17.72
CA LEU A 27 6.98 23.62 16.74
C LEU A 27 7.23 22.11 16.86
N THR A 28 7.33 21.59 18.08
CA THR A 28 7.52 20.15 18.33
C THR A 28 6.32 19.35 17.84
N ALA A 29 5.10 19.78 18.16
CA ALA A 29 3.87 19.12 17.70
C ALA A 29 3.73 19.18 16.17
N ALA A 30 4.04 20.32 15.55
CA ALA A 30 4.02 20.46 14.10
C ALA A 30 5.04 19.53 13.43
N THR A 31 6.28 19.50 13.94
CA THR A 31 7.34 18.63 13.43
C THR A 31 6.93 17.16 13.58
N TRP A 32 6.45 16.77 14.76
CA TRP A 32 5.99 15.41 15.04
C TRP A 32 4.86 14.95 14.11
N TYR A 33 3.97 15.87 13.72
CA TYR A 33 2.86 15.54 12.83
C TYR A 33 3.27 15.52 11.35
N TYR A 34 3.89 16.59 10.85
CA TYR A 34 4.13 16.81 9.42
C TYR A 34 5.39 16.12 8.88
N VAL A 35 6.33 15.71 9.72
CA VAL A 35 7.57 15.02 9.27
C VAL A 35 7.38 13.49 9.22
N THR A 36 6.16 12.98 9.45
CA THR A 36 5.89 11.53 9.36
C THR A 36 5.87 11.03 7.91
N PRO A 37 6.16 9.73 7.66
CA PRO A 37 6.08 9.12 6.31
C PRO A 37 4.74 9.31 5.59
N LYS A 38 3.67 9.51 6.36
CA LYS A 38 2.34 9.81 5.82
C LYS A 38 2.31 11.13 5.01
N TYR A 39 3.14 12.10 5.37
CA TYR A 39 3.22 13.40 4.71
C TYR A 39 4.47 13.57 3.85
N THR A 40 5.54 12.82 4.12
CA THR A 40 6.81 12.94 3.39
C THR A 40 6.95 12.00 2.20
N ARG A 41 6.21 10.89 2.15
CA ARG A 41 6.32 9.88 1.06
C ARG A 41 5.04 9.66 0.26
N VAL A 42 3.88 9.72 0.90
CA VAL A 42 2.60 9.49 0.23
C VAL A 42 2.38 10.55 -0.85
N ARG A 43 1.82 10.16 -2.00
CA ARG A 43 1.70 10.98 -3.22
C ARG A 43 3.01 11.24 -3.96
N TYR A 44 4.11 10.57 -3.62
CA TYR A 44 5.28 10.56 -4.48
C TYR A 44 4.93 9.89 -5.82
N GLU A 45 4.98 10.67 -6.90
CA GLU A 45 4.57 10.31 -8.26
C GLU A 45 5.65 10.80 -9.24
N PRO A 46 6.72 10.01 -9.46
CA PRO A 46 7.79 10.41 -10.34
C PRO A 46 7.39 10.29 -11.82
N ILE A 47 7.99 11.12 -12.65
CA ILE A 47 7.87 11.01 -14.10
C ILE A 47 8.56 9.72 -14.54
N GLN A 48 7.81 8.87 -15.23
CA GLN A 48 8.32 7.61 -15.78
C GLN A 48 8.88 7.83 -17.20
N PRO A 49 9.86 7.03 -17.64
CA PRO A 49 10.40 7.11 -19.00
C PRO A 49 9.31 6.81 -20.06
N VAL A 50 8.37 5.94 -19.73
CA VAL A 50 7.23 5.58 -20.58
C VAL A 50 5.94 5.80 -19.79
N PRO A 51 4.99 6.60 -20.28
CA PRO A 51 3.67 6.70 -19.67
C PRO A 51 2.93 5.36 -19.75
N PHE A 52 2.70 4.73 -18.61
CA PHE A 52 1.99 3.46 -18.52
C PHE A 52 0.72 3.62 -17.67
N PRO A 53 -0.43 3.93 -18.32
CA PRO A 53 -1.71 4.07 -17.63
C PRO A 53 -2.22 2.69 -17.23
N HIS A 54 -2.18 2.37 -15.94
CA HIS A 54 -2.70 1.11 -15.43
C HIS A 54 -4.22 1.00 -15.62
N ASP A 55 -4.94 2.13 -15.66
CA ASP A 55 -6.38 2.14 -15.92
C ASP A 55 -6.77 1.54 -17.27
N VAL A 56 -6.02 1.84 -18.33
CA VAL A 56 -6.27 1.25 -19.65
C VAL A 56 -6.00 -0.26 -19.59
N HIS A 57 -4.90 -0.67 -18.96
CA HIS A 57 -4.46 -2.06 -18.97
C HIS A 57 -5.31 -2.95 -18.06
N VAL A 58 -5.69 -2.46 -16.88
CA VAL A 58 -6.40 -3.24 -15.87
C VAL A 58 -7.90 -3.03 -15.97
N SER A 59 -8.39 -1.78 -15.88
CA SER A 59 -9.83 -1.51 -15.80
C SER A 59 -10.54 -1.63 -17.15
N GLN A 60 -9.93 -1.12 -18.23
CA GLN A 60 -10.58 -1.12 -19.55
C GLN A 60 -10.38 -2.44 -20.31
N LEU A 61 -9.19 -3.05 -20.19
CA LEU A 61 -8.84 -4.29 -20.89
C LEU A 61 -8.98 -5.55 -20.02
N GLY A 62 -9.16 -5.41 -18.71
CA GLY A 62 -9.36 -6.55 -17.80
C GLY A 62 -8.11 -7.41 -17.57
N MET A 63 -6.89 -6.88 -17.77
CA MET A 63 -5.69 -7.68 -17.57
C MET A 63 -5.42 -7.96 -16.08
N ASP A 64 -5.17 -9.23 -15.78
CA ASP A 64 -4.72 -9.66 -14.46
C ASP A 64 -3.34 -9.09 -14.13
N CYS A 65 -3.14 -8.67 -12.88
CA CYS A 65 -1.90 -8.06 -12.42
C CYS A 65 -0.67 -8.94 -12.68
N ARG A 66 -0.83 -10.26 -12.60
CA ARG A 66 0.24 -11.26 -12.78
C ARG A 66 0.69 -11.39 -14.23
N TYR A 67 -0.06 -10.88 -15.20
CA TYR A 67 0.38 -10.89 -16.60
C TYR A 67 1.71 -10.12 -16.77
N CYS A 68 1.82 -8.98 -16.08
CA CYS A 68 3.05 -8.18 -16.06
C CYS A 68 3.91 -8.45 -14.83
N HIS A 69 3.29 -8.65 -13.66
CA HIS A 69 3.97 -8.91 -12.39
C HIS A 69 3.98 -10.40 -12.05
N SER A 70 4.56 -11.18 -12.96
CA SER A 70 4.45 -12.65 -13.03
C SER A 70 5.00 -13.44 -11.85
N PHE A 71 5.84 -12.85 -11.00
CA PHE A 71 6.43 -13.56 -9.85
C PHE A 71 5.88 -13.08 -8.50
N VAL A 72 4.85 -12.24 -8.48
CA VAL A 72 4.32 -11.65 -7.25
C VAL A 72 3.81 -12.67 -6.23
N ASP A 73 3.34 -13.83 -6.69
CA ASP A 73 2.82 -14.95 -5.89
C ASP A 73 3.85 -16.04 -5.62
N MET A 74 5.05 -15.98 -6.22
CA MET A 74 6.07 -17.03 -6.09
C MET A 74 7.39 -16.53 -5.51
N ALA A 75 7.71 -15.25 -5.67
CA ALA A 75 8.97 -14.65 -5.25
C ALA A 75 8.79 -13.60 -4.15
N ALA A 76 9.90 -13.28 -3.48
CA ALA A 76 9.94 -12.21 -2.49
C ALA A 76 9.79 -10.82 -3.11
N HIS A 77 10.33 -10.62 -4.30
CA HIS A 77 10.20 -9.39 -5.06
C HIS A 77 9.18 -9.56 -6.18
N SER A 78 8.33 -8.55 -6.40
CA SER A 78 7.50 -8.47 -7.60
C SER A 78 8.33 -7.89 -8.74
N ASN A 79 8.41 -8.59 -9.86
CA ASN A 79 9.17 -8.13 -11.02
C ASN A 79 8.46 -7.00 -11.75
N LEU A 80 9.24 -6.13 -12.40
CA LEU A 80 8.74 -5.33 -13.51
C LEU A 80 8.71 -6.20 -14.77
N PRO A 81 7.75 -5.98 -15.69
CA PRO A 81 7.70 -6.72 -16.93
C PRO A 81 8.93 -6.42 -17.79
N THR A 82 9.39 -7.42 -18.54
CA THR A 82 10.41 -7.21 -19.56
C THR A 82 9.79 -6.49 -20.77
N THR A 83 10.64 -5.91 -21.63
CA THR A 83 10.19 -5.27 -22.87
C THR A 83 9.42 -6.23 -23.77
N GLN A 84 9.71 -7.53 -23.73
CA GLN A 84 8.98 -8.56 -24.45
C GLN A 84 7.48 -8.55 -24.11
N THR A 85 7.12 -8.43 -22.83
CA THR A 85 5.71 -8.42 -22.39
C THR A 85 4.94 -7.27 -23.06
N CYS A 86 5.57 -6.10 -23.19
CA CYS A 86 4.99 -4.95 -23.89
C CYS A 86 4.83 -5.25 -25.40
N MET A 87 5.85 -5.85 -26.00
CA MET A 87 5.92 -6.11 -27.44
C MET A 87 5.01 -7.26 -27.92
N ASN A 88 4.51 -8.09 -27.00
CA ASN A 88 3.48 -9.09 -27.32
C ASN A 88 2.24 -8.46 -28.00
N CYS A 89 1.89 -7.21 -27.63
CA CYS A 89 0.77 -6.48 -28.22
C CYS A 89 1.21 -5.24 -28.99
N HIS A 90 2.21 -4.49 -28.49
CA HIS A 90 2.60 -3.20 -29.08
C HIS A 90 3.37 -3.28 -30.40
N THR A 91 3.57 -4.49 -30.92
CA THR A 91 3.91 -4.70 -32.33
C THR A 91 2.78 -4.38 -33.29
N GLN A 92 1.53 -4.39 -32.80
CA GLN A 92 0.30 -4.15 -33.58
C GLN A 92 -0.55 -3.03 -32.98
N VAL A 93 -0.67 -2.97 -31.65
CA VAL A 93 -1.49 -2.00 -30.93
C VAL A 93 -0.70 -0.75 -30.61
N GLN A 94 -1.20 0.43 -31.04
CA GLN A 94 -0.54 1.73 -30.79
C GLN A 94 0.93 1.74 -31.25
N LYS A 95 1.28 0.91 -32.26
CA LYS A 95 2.66 0.66 -32.70
C LYS A 95 3.46 1.94 -32.97
N ASP A 96 2.83 2.92 -33.61
CA ASP A 96 3.46 4.17 -34.05
C ASP A 96 3.27 5.32 -33.03
N ASN A 97 2.72 5.05 -31.84
CA ASN A 97 2.53 6.06 -30.83
C ASN A 97 3.90 6.58 -30.34
N PRO A 98 4.16 7.90 -30.39
CA PRO A 98 5.46 8.46 -29.99
C PRO A 98 5.79 8.20 -28.52
N LYS A 99 4.78 8.04 -27.66
CA LYS A 99 4.98 7.75 -26.22
C LYS A 99 5.63 6.38 -25.97
N LEU A 100 5.52 5.45 -26.92
CA LEU A 100 6.13 4.11 -26.82
C LEU A 100 7.54 4.04 -27.41
N GLU A 101 8.13 5.16 -27.83
CA GLU A 101 9.49 5.18 -28.39
C GLU A 101 10.52 4.51 -27.47
N PRO A 102 10.55 4.76 -26.14
CA PRO A 102 11.52 4.10 -25.28
C PRO A 102 11.36 2.57 -25.23
N VAL A 103 10.12 2.06 -25.35
CA VAL A 103 9.85 0.61 -25.44
C VAL A 103 10.38 0.05 -26.76
N ARG A 104 10.17 0.75 -27.88
CA ARG A 104 10.70 0.34 -29.19
C ARG A 104 12.22 0.38 -29.24
N VAL A 105 12.85 1.40 -28.64
CA VAL A 105 14.31 1.49 -28.52
C VAL A 105 14.83 0.34 -27.68
N SER A 106 14.18 0.05 -26.54
CA SER A 106 14.53 -1.08 -25.69
C SER A 106 14.44 -2.41 -26.45
N TRP A 107 13.39 -2.59 -27.26
CA TRP A 107 13.21 -3.79 -28.08
C TRP A 107 14.30 -3.97 -29.14
N LYS A 108 14.71 -2.89 -29.82
CA LYS A 108 15.72 -2.93 -30.88
C LYS A 108 17.14 -3.12 -30.34
N THR A 109 17.45 -2.50 -29.21
CA THR A 109 18.81 -2.50 -28.64
C THR A 109 19.05 -3.64 -27.67
N GLY A 110 18.00 -4.22 -27.10
CA GLY A 110 18.08 -5.20 -26.00
C GLY A 110 18.31 -4.57 -24.63
N ASN A 111 18.54 -3.25 -24.54
CA ASN A 111 18.69 -2.55 -23.26
C ASN A 111 17.32 -2.38 -22.59
N PRO A 112 17.17 -2.62 -21.28
CA PRO A 112 15.89 -2.49 -20.59
C PRO A 112 15.44 -1.02 -20.48
N VAL A 113 14.13 -0.81 -20.33
CA VAL A 113 13.58 0.51 -19.99
C VAL A 113 13.98 0.88 -18.55
N GLU A 114 14.54 2.08 -18.38
CA GLU A 114 15.01 2.59 -17.08
C GLU A 114 13.86 3.13 -16.22
N TRP A 115 13.02 2.25 -15.73
CA TRP A 115 11.89 2.60 -14.85
C TRP A 115 12.35 3.26 -13.55
N VAL A 116 11.59 4.28 -13.11
CA VAL A 116 11.81 4.90 -11.81
C VAL A 116 11.01 4.13 -10.76
N GLN A 117 11.71 3.44 -9.86
CA GLN A 117 11.08 2.67 -8.80
C GLN A 117 10.40 3.59 -7.77
N ILE A 118 9.10 3.38 -7.58
CA ILE A 118 8.27 4.22 -6.68
C ILE A 118 8.28 3.66 -5.25
N HIS A 119 8.07 2.35 -5.12
CA HIS A 119 7.99 1.65 -3.85
C HIS A 119 9.32 0.94 -3.58
N ARG A 120 10.07 1.41 -2.59
CA ARG A 120 11.30 0.78 -2.12
C ARG A 120 11.36 0.81 -0.61
N THR A 121 11.41 -0.36 0.01
CA THR A 121 11.79 -0.49 1.42
C THR A 121 13.29 -0.29 1.56
N PRO A 122 13.78 0.14 2.73
CA PRO A 122 15.23 0.17 3.00
C PRO A 122 15.86 -1.20 2.79
N ASP A 123 17.13 -1.25 2.40
CA ASP A 123 17.79 -2.51 2.02
C ASP A 123 17.98 -3.48 3.21
N TYR A 124 17.87 -3.00 4.44
CA TYR A 124 17.85 -3.81 5.67
C TYR A 124 16.44 -4.35 6.03
N VAL A 125 15.47 -4.20 5.13
CA VAL A 125 14.10 -4.71 5.27
C VAL A 125 13.83 -5.73 4.17
N PHE A 126 13.66 -6.98 4.57
CA PHE A 126 13.42 -8.11 3.69
C PHE A 126 11.92 -8.37 3.56
N TYR A 127 11.29 -7.67 2.63
CA TYR A 127 9.90 -7.89 2.27
C TYR A 127 9.74 -9.10 1.33
N ASN A 128 8.65 -9.85 1.47
CA ASN A 128 8.33 -11.00 0.60
C ASN A 128 6.89 -10.92 0.08
N HIS A 129 6.70 -10.61 -1.20
CA HIS A 129 5.37 -10.50 -1.84
C HIS A 129 4.57 -11.80 -1.74
N SER A 130 5.17 -12.94 -2.14
CA SER A 130 4.49 -14.25 -2.13
C SER A 130 3.94 -14.62 -0.75
N ALA A 131 4.64 -14.25 0.33
CA ALA A 131 4.20 -14.53 1.70
C ALA A 131 2.89 -13.78 2.06
N HIS A 132 2.63 -12.62 1.46
CA HIS A 132 1.44 -11.81 1.71
C HIS A 132 0.30 -12.20 0.77
N VAL A 133 0.58 -12.24 -0.53
CA VAL A 133 -0.42 -12.52 -1.58
C VAL A 133 -1.01 -13.92 -1.41
N ASN A 134 -0.19 -14.93 -1.12
CA ASN A 134 -0.67 -16.31 -0.88
C ASN A 134 -1.40 -16.47 0.45
N ARG A 135 -1.45 -15.42 1.28
CA ARG A 135 -2.17 -15.39 2.55
C ARG A 135 -3.34 -14.42 2.54
N GLY A 136 -3.84 -14.06 1.37
CA GLY A 136 -5.08 -13.28 1.25
C GLY A 136 -4.91 -11.78 1.36
N ILE A 137 -3.67 -11.26 1.28
CA ILE A 137 -3.42 -9.80 1.27
C ILE A 137 -3.43 -9.29 -0.16
N SER A 138 -4.40 -8.43 -0.47
CA SER A 138 -4.53 -7.84 -1.81
C SER A 138 -3.51 -6.74 -2.09
N CYS A 139 -3.14 -6.60 -3.37
CA CYS A 139 -2.36 -5.48 -3.90
C CYS A 139 -2.95 -4.13 -3.49
N PHE A 140 -4.29 -4.03 -3.42
CA PHE A 140 -5.00 -2.80 -3.05
C PHE A 140 -4.62 -2.28 -1.66
N SER A 141 -4.44 -3.18 -0.69
CA SER A 141 -4.14 -2.82 0.71
C SER A 141 -2.83 -2.04 0.82
N CYS A 142 -1.83 -2.40 0.00
CA CYS A 142 -0.49 -1.81 0.01
C CYS A 142 -0.28 -0.73 -1.06
N HIS A 143 -0.78 -0.94 -2.28
CA HIS A 143 -0.53 -0.07 -3.43
C HIS A 143 -1.72 0.85 -3.78
N GLY A 144 -2.88 0.66 -3.14
CA GLY A 144 -4.08 1.44 -3.42
C GLY A 144 -4.77 1.04 -4.74
N PRO A 145 -5.65 1.91 -5.28
CA PRO A 145 -6.43 1.62 -6.49
C PRO A 145 -5.57 1.79 -7.75
N VAL A 146 -4.54 0.95 -7.92
CA VAL A 146 -3.63 1.01 -9.09
C VAL A 146 -4.37 0.87 -10.41
N ASN A 147 -5.46 0.09 -10.43
CA ASN A 147 -6.38 -0.02 -11.55
C ASN A 147 -6.99 1.33 -11.98
N HIS A 148 -6.94 2.38 -11.17
CA HIS A 148 -7.41 3.72 -11.53
C HIS A 148 -6.30 4.78 -11.42
N MET A 149 -5.04 4.36 -11.48
CA MET A 149 -3.88 5.26 -11.48
C MET A 149 -3.39 5.48 -12.92
N PRO A 150 -3.53 6.70 -13.49
CA PRO A 150 -2.91 7.05 -14.76
C PRO A 150 -1.38 7.02 -14.70
N VAL A 151 -0.83 7.39 -13.54
CA VAL A 151 0.56 7.21 -13.16
C VAL A 151 0.54 6.68 -11.72
N VAL A 152 1.35 5.66 -11.45
CA VAL A 152 1.42 5.08 -10.10
C VAL A 152 2.05 6.09 -9.16
N TYR A 153 1.46 6.23 -7.99
CA TYR A 153 2.01 7.02 -6.89
C TYR A 153 2.06 6.19 -5.61
N HIS A 154 2.84 6.66 -4.64
CA HIS A 154 2.97 6.01 -3.34
C HIS A 154 1.68 6.21 -2.52
N ALA A 155 0.78 5.22 -2.52
CA ALA A 155 -0.56 5.36 -1.93
C ALA A 155 -0.61 5.19 -0.40
N LYS A 156 0.32 4.39 0.16
CA LYS A 156 0.44 4.11 1.59
C LYS A 156 1.82 4.49 2.09
N PRO A 157 2.05 4.74 3.39
CA PRO A 157 3.35 5.21 3.86
C PRO A 157 4.48 4.17 3.81
N HIS A 158 4.15 2.87 3.85
CA HIS A 158 5.09 1.74 3.96
C HIS A 158 6.14 1.94 5.07
N SER A 159 5.72 2.50 6.21
CA SER A 159 6.54 2.61 7.42
C SER A 159 6.42 1.35 8.27
N MET A 160 7.40 1.10 9.14
CA MET A 160 7.38 -0.04 10.07
C MET A 160 6.10 -0.07 10.91
N ALA A 161 5.67 1.06 11.47
CA ALA A 161 4.44 1.15 12.26
C ALA A 161 3.20 0.75 11.45
N TRP A 162 3.14 1.13 10.18
CA TRP A 162 2.04 0.77 9.28
C TRP A 162 2.06 -0.73 8.94
N CYS A 163 3.23 -1.33 8.69
CA CYS A 163 3.35 -2.77 8.49
C CYS A 163 2.93 -3.54 9.76
N LEU A 164 3.40 -3.10 10.93
CA LEU A 164 3.09 -3.74 12.20
C LEU A 164 1.62 -3.63 12.59
N GLU A 165 0.93 -2.57 12.19
CA GLU A 165 -0.51 -2.47 12.38
C GLU A 165 -1.25 -3.62 11.67
N CYS A 166 -0.88 -3.88 10.42
CA CYS A 166 -1.41 -5.02 9.68
C CYS A 166 -0.99 -6.37 10.28
N HIS A 167 0.26 -6.49 10.77
CA HIS A 167 0.73 -7.74 11.37
C HIS A 167 0.03 -8.05 12.71
N ARG A 168 -0.34 -7.03 13.48
CA ARG A 168 -1.10 -7.18 14.73
C ARG A 168 -2.57 -7.48 14.47
N HIS A 169 -3.14 -6.87 13.42
CA HIS A 169 -4.56 -6.96 13.08
C HIS A 169 -4.78 -7.38 11.61
N PRO A 170 -4.30 -8.57 11.18
CA PRO A 170 -4.42 -9.00 9.79
C PRO A 170 -5.89 -9.19 9.37
N GLU A 171 -6.79 -9.51 10.31
CA GLU A 171 -8.22 -9.65 10.08
C GLU A 171 -8.87 -8.42 9.42
N ASN A 172 -8.27 -7.23 9.57
CA ASN A 172 -8.78 -6.02 8.95
C ASN A 172 -8.43 -5.88 7.45
N PHE A 173 -7.62 -6.79 6.90
CA PHE A 173 -7.06 -6.68 5.54
C PHE A 173 -7.16 -7.95 4.70
N LEU A 174 -7.41 -9.10 5.34
CA LEU A 174 -7.51 -10.40 4.68
C LEU A 174 -8.73 -10.50 3.75
N ARG A 175 -8.54 -11.16 2.62
CA ARG A 175 -9.58 -11.42 1.60
C ARG A 175 -9.55 -12.88 1.16
N PRO A 176 -10.66 -13.40 0.62
CA PRO A 176 -10.69 -14.70 -0.07
C PRO A 176 -9.59 -14.80 -1.14
N GLU A 177 -9.01 -15.99 -1.33
CA GLU A 177 -7.86 -16.20 -2.22
C GLU A 177 -8.16 -15.83 -3.69
N ASP A 178 -9.41 -16.01 -4.11
CA ASP A 178 -9.89 -15.65 -5.46
C ASP A 178 -10.09 -14.15 -5.66
N GLN A 179 -10.03 -13.37 -4.58
CA GLN A 179 -10.25 -11.91 -4.60
C GLN A 179 -8.99 -11.10 -4.30
N VAL A 180 -7.83 -11.76 -4.17
CA VAL A 180 -6.55 -11.11 -3.85
C VAL A 180 -6.14 -10.10 -4.94
N PHE A 181 -6.32 -10.45 -6.20
CA PHE A 181 -6.00 -9.58 -7.34
C PHE A 181 -7.18 -8.74 -7.84
N ASN A 182 -8.34 -8.83 -7.19
CA ASN A 182 -9.48 -7.97 -7.47
C ASN A 182 -9.37 -6.67 -6.66
N LEU A 183 -8.99 -5.58 -7.32
CA LEU A 183 -8.78 -4.28 -6.67
C LEU A 183 -10.09 -3.60 -6.28
N ASP A 184 -11.21 -3.95 -6.92
CA ASP A 184 -12.52 -3.35 -6.68
C ASP A 184 -13.36 -4.13 -5.65
N TRP A 185 -12.85 -5.26 -5.16
CA TRP A 185 -13.51 -6.11 -4.19
C TRP A 185 -13.89 -5.36 -2.91
N LYS A 186 -15.11 -5.63 -2.43
CA LYS A 186 -15.64 -5.16 -1.15
C LYS A 186 -16.16 -6.34 -0.32
N PRO A 187 -16.14 -6.24 1.02
CA PRO A 187 -16.76 -7.22 1.90
C PRO A 187 -18.22 -7.54 1.55
N ASP A 188 -18.96 -6.53 1.08
CA ASP A 188 -20.37 -6.63 0.67
C ASP A 188 -20.60 -7.55 -0.54
N ASP A 189 -19.57 -7.84 -1.34
CA ASP A 189 -19.66 -8.73 -2.50
C ASP A 189 -19.66 -10.21 -2.07
N VAL A 190 -19.30 -10.50 -0.82
CA VAL A 190 -19.25 -11.85 -0.26
C VAL A 190 -20.64 -12.30 0.15
N LYS A 191 -21.10 -13.41 -0.43
CA LYS A 191 -22.31 -14.11 -0.01
C LYS A 191 -22.03 -14.88 1.29
N PRO A 192 -22.70 -14.55 2.41
CA PRO A 192 -22.35 -15.12 3.72
C PRO A 192 -22.50 -16.64 3.80
N ALA A 193 -23.56 -17.21 3.21
CA ALA A 193 -23.78 -18.65 3.18
C ALA A 193 -22.66 -19.40 2.42
N ASP A 194 -22.30 -18.92 1.23
CA ASP A 194 -21.25 -19.53 0.40
C ASP A 194 -19.88 -19.40 1.07
N PHE A 195 -19.61 -18.26 1.70
CA PHE A 195 -18.38 -18.01 2.44
C PHE A 195 -18.23 -18.97 3.62
N VAL A 196 -19.27 -19.13 4.44
CA VAL A 196 -19.23 -20.04 5.59
C VAL A 196 -19.15 -21.49 5.14
N ALA A 197 -19.82 -21.88 4.05
CA ALA A 197 -19.69 -23.22 3.49
C ALA A 197 -18.25 -23.53 3.05
N LYS A 198 -17.52 -22.54 2.52
CA LYS A 198 -16.14 -22.72 2.04
C LYS A 198 -15.08 -22.61 3.14
N TYR A 199 -15.16 -21.58 3.98
CA TYR A 199 -14.12 -21.24 4.95
C TYR A 199 -14.48 -21.60 6.39
N GLY A 200 -15.74 -21.92 6.66
CA GLY A 200 -16.26 -22.12 8.01
C GLY A 200 -16.63 -20.79 8.68
N GLN A 201 -16.64 -20.80 10.01
CA GLN A 201 -16.92 -19.63 10.83
C GLN A 201 -15.91 -19.56 11.99
N PRO A 202 -15.67 -18.37 12.56
CA PRO A 202 -14.77 -18.21 13.69
C PRO A 202 -15.24 -19.00 14.92
N GLN A 203 -14.32 -19.50 15.73
CA GLN A 203 -14.65 -20.26 16.94
C GLN A 203 -15.50 -19.45 17.94
N ASN A 204 -15.23 -18.15 18.03
CA ASN A 204 -15.91 -17.22 18.93
C ASN A 204 -17.00 -16.40 18.23
N ALA A 205 -17.56 -16.90 17.14
CA ALA A 205 -18.66 -16.21 16.47
C ALA A 205 -19.88 -16.12 17.40
N GLY A 206 -20.25 -14.89 17.79
CA GLY A 206 -21.42 -14.64 18.64
C GLY A 206 -22.75 -14.98 17.97
N GLU A 207 -22.75 -15.17 16.65
CA GLU A 207 -23.89 -15.57 15.84
C GLU A 207 -23.45 -16.38 14.61
N ASP A 208 -24.42 -17.06 13.99
CA ASP A 208 -24.24 -17.84 12.77
C ASP A 208 -24.05 -16.91 11.55
N LEU A 209 -22.81 -16.81 11.07
CA LEU A 209 -22.43 -15.93 9.96
C LEU A 209 -23.17 -16.27 8.66
N SER A 210 -23.61 -17.52 8.46
CA SER A 210 -24.28 -17.94 7.22
C SER A 210 -25.65 -17.31 7.03
N LYS A 211 -26.28 -16.89 8.12
CA LYS A 211 -27.62 -16.27 8.16
C LYS A 211 -27.57 -14.75 8.04
N LYS A 212 -26.39 -14.14 8.12
CA LYS A 212 -26.26 -12.68 8.00
C LYS A 212 -26.56 -12.25 6.57
N LYS A 213 -27.04 -11.02 6.43
CA LYS A 213 -27.27 -10.41 5.10
C LYS A 213 -25.97 -10.00 4.43
N ARG A 214 -24.99 -9.56 5.22
CA ARG A 214 -23.67 -9.09 4.80
C ARG A 214 -22.64 -9.44 5.86
N LEU A 215 -21.41 -9.71 5.44
CA LEU A 215 -20.27 -9.86 6.33
C LEU A 215 -19.46 -8.58 6.36
N THR A 216 -18.92 -8.26 7.53
CA THR A 216 -17.94 -7.19 7.70
C THR A 216 -16.55 -7.67 7.31
N GLN A 217 -15.65 -6.73 7.02
CA GLN A 217 -14.24 -7.02 6.75
C GLN A 217 -13.59 -7.85 7.88
N THR A 218 -13.86 -7.49 9.13
CA THR A 218 -13.28 -8.17 10.30
C THR A 218 -13.83 -9.59 10.46
N GLU A 219 -15.09 -9.86 10.16
CA GLU A 219 -15.65 -11.22 10.21
C GLU A 219 -15.04 -12.12 9.13
N ILE A 220 -14.93 -11.61 7.91
CA ILE A 220 -14.26 -12.30 6.81
C ILE A 220 -12.81 -12.60 7.21
N GLY A 221 -12.08 -11.56 7.60
CA GLY A 221 -10.67 -11.70 7.90
C GLY A 221 -10.39 -12.56 9.14
N GLN A 222 -11.22 -12.51 10.18
CA GLN A 222 -11.08 -13.38 11.35
C GLN A 222 -11.30 -14.85 10.98
N THR A 223 -12.31 -15.13 10.15
CA THR A 223 -12.55 -16.48 9.63
C THR A 223 -11.34 -17.00 8.87
N LEU A 224 -10.79 -16.19 7.97
CA LEU A 224 -9.62 -16.56 7.16
C LEU A 224 -8.34 -16.70 8.00
N LYS A 225 -8.15 -15.82 8.99
CA LYS A 225 -7.04 -15.86 9.94
C LYS A 225 -7.02 -17.18 10.71
N GLU A 226 -8.16 -17.59 11.26
CA GLU A 226 -8.30 -18.85 11.99
C GLU A 226 -8.17 -20.06 11.04
N ARG A 227 -8.85 -20.02 9.89
CA ARG A 227 -8.84 -21.12 8.90
C ARG A 227 -7.45 -21.43 8.37
N TRP A 228 -6.64 -20.40 8.13
CA TRP A 228 -5.29 -20.53 7.56
C TRP A 228 -4.18 -20.43 8.61
N ASN A 229 -4.53 -20.34 9.89
CA ASN A 229 -3.61 -20.17 11.00
C ASN A 229 -2.58 -19.06 10.74
N ILE A 230 -3.08 -17.86 10.41
CA ILE A 230 -2.25 -16.70 10.06
C ILE A 230 -1.77 -16.02 11.35
N ASP A 231 -0.45 -16.08 11.56
CA ASP A 231 0.25 -15.42 12.65
C ASP A 231 1.47 -14.65 12.10
N PRO A 232 1.28 -13.39 11.68
CA PRO A 232 2.35 -12.59 11.10
C PRO A 232 3.42 -12.23 12.15
N PRO A 233 4.71 -12.20 11.78
CA PRO A 233 5.76 -11.91 12.74
C PRO A 233 5.69 -10.45 13.21
N THR A 234 5.76 -10.24 14.52
CA THR A 234 5.78 -8.90 15.15
C THR A 234 7.15 -8.57 15.77
N ASN A 235 8.13 -9.44 15.56
CA ASN A 235 9.51 -9.30 16.03
C ASN A 235 10.46 -8.89 14.89
N CYS A 236 11.69 -8.53 15.25
CA CYS A 236 12.69 -8.05 14.29
C CYS A 236 13.05 -9.10 13.22
N GLN A 237 13.09 -10.38 13.57
CA GLN A 237 13.46 -11.47 12.64
C GLN A 237 12.48 -11.63 11.48
N GLY A 238 11.26 -11.13 11.61
CA GLY A 238 10.27 -11.15 10.54
C GLY A 238 10.69 -10.36 9.30
N CYS A 239 11.47 -9.28 9.46
CA CYS A 239 11.81 -8.36 8.37
C CYS A 239 13.27 -7.88 8.37
N HIS A 240 14.01 -7.99 9.48
CA HIS A 240 15.37 -7.49 9.63
C HIS A 240 16.32 -8.66 9.84
N ARG A 241 16.84 -9.22 8.75
CA ARG A 241 17.69 -10.42 8.74
C ARG A 241 19.03 -10.17 8.07
#